data_AF-A0A429YX82-F1
#
_entry.id   AF-A0A429YX82-F1
#
_cell.length_a   1.000
_cell.length_b   1.000
_cell.length_c   1.000
_cell.angle_alpha   90.00
_cell.angle_beta   90.00
_cell.angle_gamma   90.00
#
_symmetry.space_group_name_H-M   'P 1'
#
loop_
_entity.id
_entity.type
_entity.pdbx_description
1 polymer ?
#
loop_
_entity_poly.entity_id
_entity_poly.type
_entity_poly.pdbx_seq_one_letter_code
_entity_poly.pdbx_strand_id
1 'polypeptide(L)'
;MRELILEACRSGEPERLRPLIGMGDGATQLSFGGDSDDPIAFLVEMSGDDRGQEILAILLEVLEAGYVHLSPGTPAEVYVFPYFFAVPLEQLTNPQRVELFKIVTAGDVEEMKVYGAYTFYRAGFAPDGRWLFFVAGD
;
A
#
# COMPACT_ATOMS: atom_id res chain seq x y z
N MET A 1 14.27 2.06 3.35
CA MET A 1 13.33 1.93 2.21
C MET A 1 12.08 2.78 2.42
N ARG A 2 11.24 2.52 3.43
CA ARG A 2 10.01 3.32 3.69
C ARG A 2 10.21 4.83 3.59
N GLU A 3 11.20 5.40 4.28
CA GLU A 3 11.46 6.85 4.23
C GLU A 3 11.81 7.37 2.82
N LEU A 4 12.52 6.56 2.01
CA LEU A 4 12.84 6.92 0.62
C LEU A 4 11.57 6.96 -0.24
N ILE A 5 10.64 6.02 -0.02
CA ILE A 5 9.35 5.99 -0.72
C ILE A 5 8.51 7.19 -0.30
N LEU A 6 8.44 7.50 1.00
CA LEU A 6 7.73 8.67 1.51
C LEU A 6 8.28 9.97 0.92
N GLU A 7 9.60 10.11 0.81
CA GLU A 7 10.23 11.27 0.17
C GLU A 7 9.90 11.35 -1.33
N ALA A 8 9.94 10.23 -2.04
CA ALA A 8 9.54 10.15 -3.44
C ALA A 8 8.07 10.55 -3.62
N CYS A 9 7.14 10.04 -2.81
CA CYS A 9 5.73 10.42 -2.88
C CYS A 9 5.52 11.92 -2.64
N ARG A 10 6.17 12.50 -1.62
CA ARG A 10 6.05 13.93 -1.29
C ARG A 10 6.56 14.87 -2.38
N SER A 11 7.38 14.38 -3.30
CA SER A 11 7.81 15.16 -4.46
C SER A 11 6.71 15.38 -5.50
N GLY A 12 5.72 14.49 -5.55
CA GLY A 12 4.71 14.46 -6.60
C GLY A 12 5.21 13.95 -7.96
N GLU A 13 6.43 13.38 -8.03
CA GLU A 13 7.05 12.85 -9.25
C GLU A 13 7.11 11.31 -9.22
N PRO A 14 6.23 10.59 -9.94
CA PRO A 14 6.20 9.12 -9.91
C PRO A 14 7.53 8.46 -10.26
N GLU A 15 8.29 9.06 -11.17
CA GLU A 15 9.62 8.57 -11.57
C GLU A 15 10.61 8.44 -10.42
N ARG A 16 10.45 9.19 -9.32
CA ARG A 16 11.30 9.03 -8.13
C ARG A 16 11.11 7.69 -7.41
N LEU A 17 10.03 6.96 -7.69
CA LEU A 17 9.84 5.58 -7.21
C LEU A 17 10.62 4.55 -8.02
N ARG A 18 10.97 4.83 -9.28
CA ARG A 18 11.62 3.86 -10.17
C ARG A 18 12.85 3.18 -9.57
N PRO A 19 13.81 3.89 -8.94
CA PRO A 19 14.97 3.23 -8.33
C PRO A 19 14.66 2.45 -7.05
N LEU A 20 13.45 2.60 -6.48
CA LEU A 20 13.01 1.94 -5.25
C LEU A 20 12.20 0.67 -5.52
N ILE A 21 11.70 0.51 -6.74
CA ILE A 21 10.96 -0.65 -7.21
C ILE A 21 11.96 -1.77 -7.53
N GLY A 22 11.82 -2.90 -6.85
CA GLY A 22 12.64 -4.08 -7.11
C GLY A 22 12.33 -4.67 -8.48
N MET A 23 13.32 -5.33 -9.09
CA MET A 23 13.21 -6.01 -10.39
C MET A 23 13.77 -7.44 -10.30
N GLY A 24 13.38 -8.33 -11.22
CA GLY A 24 13.86 -9.73 -11.26
C GLY A 24 13.39 -10.55 -10.06
N ASP A 25 14.28 -11.36 -9.47
CA ASP A 25 13.97 -12.24 -8.33
C ASP A 25 13.51 -11.48 -7.07
N GLY A 26 13.75 -10.17 -7.02
CA GLY A 26 13.32 -9.26 -5.96
C GLY A 26 12.25 -8.27 -6.39
N ALA A 27 11.51 -8.57 -7.46
CA ALA A 27 10.50 -7.67 -8.03
C ALA A 27 9.48 -7.20 -6.98
N THR A 28 9.18 -5.89 -7.00
CA THR A 28 8.07 -5.35 -6.21
C THR A 28 6.77 -5.62 -6.95
N GLN A 29 5.85 -6.32 -6.30
CA GLN A 29 4.55 -6.62 -6.88
C GLN A 29 3.63 -5.40 -6.84
N LEU A 30 3.23 -4.88 -8.01
CA LEU A 30 2.31 -3.74 -8.13
C LEU A 30 0.88 -4.15 -8.51
N SER A 31 0.69 -5.39 -8.97
CA SER A 31 -0.62 -5.96 -9.28
C SER A 31 -0.65 -7.47 -8.96
N PHE A 32 -1.84 -8.05 -8.82
CA PHE A 32 -1.98 -9.52 -8.78
C PHE A 32 -1.88 -10.16 -10.17
N GLY A 33 -1.95 -9.37 -11.25
CA GLY A 33 -2.07 -9.83 -12.63
C GLY A 33 -0.76 -10.04 -13.38
N GLY A 34 0.38 -9.63 -12.82
CA GLY A 34 1.71 -9.84 -13.39
C GLY A 34 2.54 -8.57 -13.52
N ASP A 35 3.75 -8.74 -14.06
CA ASP A 35 4.75 -7.69 -14.22
C ASP A 35 4.33 -6.70 -15.32
N SER A 36 4.43 -5.41 -15.03
CA SER A 36 4.38 -4.37 -16.06
C SER A 36 5.78 -4.16 -16.65
N ASP A 37 5.87 -4.05 -17.98
CA ASP A 37 7.10 -3.66 -18.67
C ASP A 37 7.63 -2.29 -18.19
N ASP A 38 6.72 -1.40 -17.79
CA ASP A 38 7.06 -0.15 -17.09
C ASP A 38 6.24 0.01 -15.80
N PRO A 39 6.84 -0.21 -14.63
CA PRO A 39 6.12 -0.12 -13.36
C PRO A 39 5.64 1.30 -13.04
N ILE A 40 6.29 2.35 -13.56
CA ILE A 40 5.85 3.74 -13.33
C ILE A 40 4.64 4.06 -14.21
N ALA A 41 4.67 3.67 -15.48
CA ALA A 41 3.52 3.83 -16.37
C ALA A 41 2.29 3.12 -15.80
N PHE A 42 2.47 1.92 -15.26
CA PHE A 42 1.40 1.18 -14.58
C PHE A 42 0.86 1.93 -13.36
N LEU A 43 1.71 2.46 -12.48
CA LEU A 43 1.24 3.24 -11.33
C LEU A 43 0.45 4.48 -11.76
N VAL A 44 0.88 5.18 -12.81
CA VAL A 44 0.17 6.34 -13.36
C VAL A 44 -1.20 5.92 -13.92
N GLU A 45 -1.29 4.79 -14.61
CA GLU A 45 -2.57 4.24 -15.12
C GLU A 45 -3.56 3.88 -14.00
N MET A 46 -3.06 3.42 -12.85
CA MET A 46 -3.87 3.11 -11.68
C MET A 46 -4.34 4.36 -10.90
N SER A 47 -3.77 5.53 -11.22
CA SER A 47 -4.15 6.81 -10.63
C SER A 47 -5.44 7.32 -11.29
N GLY A 48 -6.32 7.97 -10.54
CA GLY A 48 -7.49 8.67 -11.08
C GLY A 48 -7.18 10.05 -11.63
N ASP A 49 -5.91 10.48 -11.59
CA ASP A 49 -5.39 11.67 -12.26
C ASP A 49 -4.36 11.33 -13.33
N ASP A 50 -4.26 12.18 -14.37
CA ASP A 50 -3.39 11.95 -15.53
C ASP A 50 -1.89 11.91 -15.24
N ARG A 51 -1.47 12.30 -14.02
CA ARG A 51 -0.06 12.53 -13.68
C ARG A 51 0.44 11.63 -12.56
N GLY A 52 -0.40 10.79 -11.97
CA GLY A 52 -0.02 9.88 -10.91
C GLY A 52 0.15 10.53 -9.54
N GLN A 53 -0.37 11.74 -9.28
CA GLN A 53 -0.27 12.31 -7.93
C GLN A 53 -1.20 11.61 -6.92
N GLU A 54 -2.37 11.14 -7.36
CA GLU A 54 -3.31 10.44 -6.49
C GLU A 54 -2.73 9.12 -6.00
N ILE A 55 -2.13 8.30 -6.87
CA ILE A 55 -1.50 7.04 -6.45
C ILE A 55 -0.32 7.27 -5.49
N LEU A 56 0.43 8.36 -5.66
CA LEU A 56 1.48 8.76 -4.72
C LEU A 56 0.90 9.18 -3.36
N ALA A 57 -0.22 9.91 -3.36
CA ALA A 57 -0.92 10.29 -2.14
C ALA A 57 -1.50 9.06 -1.41
N ILE A 58 -2.06 8.10 -2.14
CA ILE A 58 -2.53 6.83 -1.59
C ILE A 58 -1.37 6.07 -0.94
N LEU A 59 -0.24 5.91 -1.65
CA LEU A 59 0.94 5.22 -1.11
C LEU A 59 1.48 5.95 0.13
N LEU A 60 1.48 7.28 0.13
CA LEU A 60 1.87 8.11 1.27
C LEU A 60 0.99 7.85 2.49
N GLU A 61 -0.33 7.96 2.36
CA GLU A 61 -1.29 7.74 3.46
C GLU A 61 -1.22 6.29 4.00
N VAL A 62 -1.12 5.30 3.10
CA VAL A 62 -0.93 3.89 3.47
C VAL A 62 0.32 3.70 4.32
N LEU A 63 1.45 4.29 3.92
CA LEU A 63 2.72 4.13 4.62
C LEU A 63 2.82 4.97 5.90
N GLU A 64 2.07 6.07 6.01
CA GLU A 64 1.98 6.90 7.21
C GLU A 64 1.08 6.30 8.30
N ALA A 65 0.18 5.39 7.94
CA ALA A 65 -0.60 4.60 8.89
C ALA A 65 0.27 3.60 9.68
N GLY A 66 -0.30 3.04 10.74
CA GLY A 66 0.32 1.94 11.49
C GLY A 66 0.44 0.66 10.65
N TYR A 67 1.36 -0.23 11.04
CA TYR A 67 1.58 -1.51 10.37
C TYR A 67 1.29 -2.70 11.28
N VAL A 68 1.14 -3.88 10.67
CA VAL A 68 1.12 -5.17 11.36
C VAL A 68 2.36 -5.98 10.96
N HIS A 69 2.97 -6.66 11.92
CA HIS A 69 4.11 -7.56 11.71
C HIS A 69 3.60 -9.01 11.71
N LEU A 70 3.69 -9.67 10.57
CA LEU A 70 3.16 -11.01 10.35
C LEU A 70 4.30 -12.03 10.26
N SER A 71 4.02 -13.23 10.76
CA SER A 71 4.89 -14.42 10.67
C SER A 71 6.35 -14.19 11.12
N PRO A 72 6.60 -13.56 12.28
CA PRO A 72 7.95 -13.21 12.73
C PRO A 72 8.86 -14.44 12.86
N GLY A 73 10.10 -14.33 12.36
CA GLY A 73 11.10 -15.38 12.39
C GLY A 73 10.91 -16.48 11.34
N THR A 74 10.00 -16.28 10.37
CA THR A 74 9.74 -17.25 9.29
C THR A 74 10.14 -16.69 7.93
N PRO A 75 10.28 -17.53 6.88
CA PRO A 75 10.49 -17.04 5.52
C PRO A 75 9.36 -16.15 4.98
N ALA A 76 8.19 -16.17 5.61
CA ALA A 76 7.03 -15.34 5.25
C ALA A 76 6.90 -14.08 6.13
N GLU A 77 7.95 -13.71 6.87
CA GLU A 77 7.96 -12.53 7.71
C GLU A 77 7.76 -11.24 6.89
N VAL A 78 6.77 -10.43 7.27
CA VAL A 78 6.40 -9.23 6.53
C VAL A 78 5.81 -8.15 7.43
N TYR A 79 6.11 -6.90 7.12
CA TYR A 79 5.47 -5.72 7.67
C TYR A 79 4.44 -5.20 6.66
N VAL A 80 3.15 -5.19 7.03
CA VAL A 80 2.06 -4.79 6.14
C VAL A 80 1.41 -3.50 6.62
N PHE A 81 1.25 -2.56 5.68
CA PHE A 81 0.62 -1.26 5.86
C PHE A 81 -0.67 -1.19 5.01
N PRO A 82 -1.78 -0.63 5.51
CA PRO A 82 -2.02 -0.33 6.92
C PRO A 82 -2.34 -1.61 7.72
N TYR A 83 -2.22 -1.54 9.04
CA TYR A 83 -2.54 -2.66 9.93
C TYR A 83 -4.02 -3.11 9.83
N PHE A 84 -4.92 -2.27 9.29
CA PHE A 84 -6.33 -2.60 9.04
C PHE A 84 -6.51 -3.88 8.22
N PHE A 85 -5.52 -4.23 7.38
CA PHE A 85 -5.51 -5.51 6.65
C PHE A 85 -5.67 -6.74 7.56
N ALA A 86 -5.20 -6.67 8.81
CA ALA A 86 -5.23 -7.79 9.75
C ALA A 86 -6.30 -7.65 10.85
N VAL A 87 -7.18 -6.65 10.77
CA VAL A 87 -8.19 -6.38 11.81
C VAL A 87 -9.58 -6.31 11.18
N PRO A 88 -10.57 -7.09 11.65
CA PRO A 88 -11.95 -6.97 11.18
C PRO A 88 -12.47 -5.55 11.39
N LEU A 89 -13.09 -4.95 10.37
CA LEU A 89 -13.50 -3.54 10.39
C LEU A 89 -14.47 -3.21 11.54
N GLU A 90 -15.32 -4.18 11.90
CA GLU A 90 -16.28 -4.03 13.00
C GLU A 90 -15.62 -4.00 14.40
N GLN A 91 -14.38 -4.47 14.51
CA GLN A 91 -13.62 -4.49 15.76
C GLN A 91 -12.76 -3.25 15.95
N LEU A 92 -12.75 -2.32 14.98
CA LEU A 92 -11.99 -1.08 15.10
C LEU A 92 -12.59 -0.18 16.18
N THR A 93 -11.72 0.28 17.09
CA THR A 93 -12.08 1.28 18.10
C THR A 93 -12.33 2.65 17.46
N ASN A 94 -13.00 3.55 18.18
CA ASN A 94 -13.31 4.89 17.66
C ASN A 94 -12.07 5.66 17.13
N PRO A 95 -10.92 5.69 17.84
CA PRO A 95 -9.71 6.32 17.29
C PRO A 95 -9.19 5.64 16.02
N GLN A 96 -9.21 4.31 15.97
CA GLN A 96 -8.77 3.56 14.79
C GLN A 96 -9.67 3.79 13.58
N ARG A 97 -10.97 4.04 13.79
CA ARG A 97 -11.88 4.44 12.72
C ARG A 97 -11.54 5.84 12.18
N VAL A 98 -11.11 6.78 13.03
CA VAL A 98 -10.63 8.09 12.58
C VAL A 98 -9.37 7.94 11.73
N GLU A 99 -8.44 7.05 12.12
CA GLU A 99 -7.27 6.74 11.31
C GLU A 99 -7.65 6.10 9.96
N LEU A 100 -8.59 5.14 9.95
CA LEU A 100 -9.09 4.53 8.73
C LEU A 100 -9.65 5.59 7.76
N PHE A 101 -10.41 6.56 8.29
CA PHE A 101 -11.03 7.62 7.49
C PHE A 101 -10.04 8.66 6.92
N LYS A 102 -8.76 8.57 7.25
CA LYS A 102 -7.72 9.32 6.53
C LYS A 102 -7.36 8.69 5.18
N ILE A 103 -7.55 7.37 5.07
CA ILE A 103 -7.16 6.58 3.90
C ILE A 103 -8.37 6.38 2.97
N VAL A 104 -9.54 6.11 3.55
CA VAL A 104 -10.76 5.75 2.80
C VAL A 104 -11.95 6.56 3.28
N THR A 105 -12.98 6.68 2.45
CA THR A 105 -14.20 7.41 2.78
C THR A 105 -15.20 6.54 3.55
N ALA A 106 -16.24 7.18 4.10
CA ALA A 106 -17.35 6.44 4.71
C ALA A 106 -18.08 5.52 3.71
N GLY A 107 -18.16 5.91 2.43
CA GLY A 107 -18.75 5.08 1.38
C GLY A 107 -17.93 3.80 1.17
N ASP A 108 -16.61 3.94 1.02
CA ASP A 108 -15.69 2.81 0.85
C ASP A 108 -15.79 1.81 2.01
N VAL A 109 -15.94 2.31 3.25
CA VAL A 109 -16.11 1.43 4.42
C VAL A 109 -17.43 0.66 4.37
N GLU A 110 -18.52 1.25 3.89
CA GLU A 110 -19.78 0.50 3.71
C GLU A 110 -19.64 -0.59 2.64
N GLU A 111 -18.89 -0.34 1.58
CA GLU A 111 -18.59 -1.37 0.56
C GLU A 111 -17.72 -2.49 1.13
N MET A 112 -16.68 -2.15 1.89
CA MET A 112 -15.79 -3.12 2.54
C MET A 112 -16.50 -4.03 3.56
N LYS A 113 -17.57 -3.56 4.19
CA LYS A 113 -18.37 -4.39 5.12
C LYS A 113 -19.00 -5.60 4.44
N VAL A 114 -19.25 -5.55 3.13
CA VAL A 114 -19.75 -6.71 2.36
C VAL A 114 -18.76 -7.88 2.47
N TYR A 115 -17.47 -7.58 2.50
CA TYR A 115 -16.38 -8.55 2.62
C TYR A 115 -15.88 -8.72 4.08
N GLY A 116 -16.22 -7.79 4.97
CA GLY A 116 -15.84 -7.79 6.38
C GLY A 116 -14.37 -7.46 6.64
N ALA A 117 -13.64 -7.01 5.62
CA ALA A 117 -12.19 -6.79 5.65
C ALA A 117 -11.80 -5.51 4.92
N TYR A 118 -10.59 -5.00 5.22
CA TYR A 118 -10.00 -3.90 4.48
C TYR A 118 -9.57 -4.36 3.08
N THR A 119 -10.16 -3.78 2.04
CA THR A 119 -9.91 -4.13 0.62
C THR A 119 -9.29 -2.99 -0.19
N PHE A 120 -8.84 -1.91 0.45
CA PHE A 120 -8.12 -0.85 -0.24
C PHE A 120 -6.61 -1.17 -0.37
N TYR A 121 -5.83 -0.22 -0.89
CA TYR A 121 -4.40 -0.39 -1.13
C TYR A 121 -3.62 -0.79 0.12
N ARG A 122 -2.64 -1.67 -0.06
CA ARG A 122 -1.70 -2.10 0.97
C ARG A 122 -0.28 -2.20 0.44
N ALA A 123 0.69 -1.93 1.31
CA ALA A 123 2.11 -2.08 1.02
C ALA A 123 2.78 -3.07 1.99
N GLY A 124 3.77 -3.81 1.50
CA GLY A 124 4.47 -4.85 2.26
C GLY A 124 5.98 -4.73 2.19
N PHE A 125 6.66 -4.95 3.31
CA PHE A 125 8.12 -4.92 3.39
C PHE A 125 8.68 -6.15 4.09
N ALA A 126 9.77 -6.69 3.56
CA ALA A 126 10.55 -7.71 4.24
C ALA A 126 11.39 -7.09 5.38
N PRO A 127 11.87 -7.89 6.36
CA PRO A 127 12.74 -7.41 7.43
C PRO A 127 14.07 -6.79 6.98
N ASP A 128 14.55 -7.18 5.79
CA ASP A 128 15.74 -6.61 5.15
C ASP A 128 15.48 -5.22 4.52
N GLY A 129 14.24 -4.73 4.58
CA GLY A 129 13.82 -3.44 4.04
C GLY A 129 13.42 -3.48 2.57
N ARG A 130 13.39 -4.63 1.91
CA ARG A 130 12.93 -4.76 0.52
C ARG A 130 11.44 -4.50 0.41
N TRP A 131 11.05 -3.69 -0.57
CA TRP A 131 9.65 -3.42 -0.88
C TRP A 131 9.05 -4.59 -1.66
N LEU A 132 8.19 -5.36 -1.01
CA LEU A 132 7.65 -6.59 -1.55
C LEU A 132 6.46 -6.32 -2.46
N PHE A 133 5.53 -5.48 -2.02
CA PHE A 133 4.33 -5.19 -2.79
C PHE A 133 3.73 -3.82 -2.47
N PHE A 134 2.99 -3.28 -3.43
CA PHE A 134 2.00 -2.23 -3.26
C PHE A 134 0.83 -2.52 -4.21
N VAL A 135 -0.27 -3.01 -3.66
CA VAL A 135 -1.38 -3.58 -4.43
C VAL A 135 -2.71 -3.08 -3.88
N ALA A 136 -3.69 -2.90 -4.76
CA ALA A 136 -5.10 -2.75 -4.37
C ALA A 136 -5.57 -4.05 -3.67
N GLY A 137 -6.53 -3.96 -2.76
CA GLY A 137 -7.23 -5.15 -2.28
C GLY A 137 -8.37 -5.55 -3.22
N ASP A 138 -8.87 -6.77 -3.00
CA ASP A 138 -10.04 -7.36 -3.66
C ASP A 138 -11.12 -7.55 -2.60
#